data_AF-A0A914HC52-F1
#
_entry.id   AF-A0A914HC52-F1
#
_cell.length_a   1.000
_cell.length_b   1.000
_cell.length_c   1.000
_cell.angle_alpha   90.00
_cell.angle_beta   90.00
_cell.angle_gamma   90.00
#
_symmetry.space_group_name_H-M   'P 1'
#
loop_
_entity.id
_entity.type
_entity.pdbx_description
1 polymer ?
#
loop_
_entity_poly.entity_id
_entity_poly.type
_entity_poly.pdbx_seq_one_letter_code
_entity_poly.pdbx_strand_id
1 'polypeptide(L)'
;MRDPIRLCVGNEWHRFPSSFFLPENAVDRHGQRRAVEMEFVRSEFDGILPAHFAPGATLGESARHSPTGRINDANRAEMDRFVPVESCDFLIHLEAGQKTELEPKLRKNVEYCVVRL
;
A
#
# COMPACT_ATOMS: atom_id res chain seq x y z
N MET A 1 5.21 -16.40 -6.87
CA MET A 1 4.88 -15.23 -6.04
C MET A 1 5.80 -15.26 -4.85
N ARG A 2 6.15 -14.10 -4.30
CA ARG A 2 6.98 -14.03 -3.10
C ARG A 2 6.21 -14.54 -1.88
N ASP A 3 6.94 -14.76 -0.81
CA ASP A 3 6.38 -15.00 0.52
C ASP A 3 7.13 -14.09 1.51
N PRO A 4 6.47 -13.04 2.05
CA PRO A 4 5.06 -12.66 1.83
C PRO A 4 4.76 -12.16 0.41
N ILE A 5 3.47 -12.18 0.02
CA ILE A 5 2.94 -11.49 -1.17
C ILE A 5 2.88 -10.00 -0.85
N ARG A 6 3.53 -9.17 -1.66
CA ARG A 6 3.52 -7.72 -1.45
C ARG A 6 2.40 -7.03 -2.23
N LEU A 7 1.41 -6.51 -1.51
CA LEU A 7 0.30 -5.72 -2.03
C LEU A 7 0.59 -4.24 -1.83
N CYS A 8 0.81 -3.52 -2.92
CA CYS A 8 1.12 -2.11 -2.85
C CYS A 8 -0.11 -1.22 -3.05
N VAL A 9 -0.08 -0.07 -2.40
CA VAL A 9 -1.04 1.02 -2.62
C VAL A 9 -0.30 2.31 -2.94
N GLY A 10 -0.93 3.13 -3.77
CA GLY A 10 -0.44 4.48 -4.12
C GLY A 10 -1.60 5.45 -3.95
N ASN A 11 -1.99 6.12 -5.02
CA ASN A 11 -3.02 7.15 -5.00
C ASN A 11 -4.38 6.77 -4.37
N GLU A 12 -4.72 5.49 -4.31
CA GLU A 12 -5.98 5.03 -3.70
C GLU A 12 -6.04 5.33 -2.20
N TRP A 13 -4.90 5.29 -1.49
CA TRP A 13 -4.84 5.20 -0.03
C TRP A 13 -5.63 6.32 0.68
N HIS A 14 -5.70 7.52 0.08
CA HIS A 14 -6.41 8.69 0.60
C HIS A 14 -7.58 9.16 -0.26
N ARG A 15 -7.74 8.59 -1.46
CA ARG A 15 -8.71 9.04 -2.46
C ARG A 15 -9.86 8.06 -2.63
N PHE A 16 -9.68 6.80 -2.21
CA PHE A 16 -10.74 5.81 -2.31
C PHE A 16 -11.86 6.14 -1.29
N PRO A 17 -13.14 6.16 -1.72
CA PRO A 17 -14.24 6.64 -0.88
C PRO A 17 -14.71 5.63 0.18
N SER A 18 -13.97 4.52 0.36
CA SER A 18 -14.30 3.44 1.30
C SER A 18 -13.02 2.73 1.78
N SER A 19 -13.13 1.56 2.37
CA SER A 19 -11.99 0.78 2.86
C SER A 19 -11.97 -0.63 2.28
N PHE A 20 -10.76 -1.18 2.11
CA PHE A 20 -10.53 -2.58 1.77
C PHE A 20 -10.11 -3.35 3.02
N PHE A 21 -10.63 -4.57 3.17
CA PHE A 21 -10.09 -5.51 4.15
C PHE A 21 -8.98 -6.34 3.49
N LEU A 22 -7.75 -6.17 3.95
CA LEU A 22 -6.62 -6.95 3.45
C LEU A 22 -6.54 -8.28 4.21
N PRO A 23 -6.53 -9.43 3.51
CA PRO A 23 -6.43 -10.71 4.18
C PRO A 23 -5.01 -10.87 4.74
N GLU A 24 -4.87 -11.42 5.93
CA GLU A 24 -3.54 -11.75 6.50
C GLU A 24 -2.79 -12.78 5.62
N ASN A 25 -3.54 -13.63 4.91
CA ASN A 25 -2.99 -14.67 4.06
C ASN A 25 -3.81 -14.86 2.79
N ALA A 26 -3.15 -15.24 1.68
CA ALA A 26 -3.80 -15.67 0.45
C ALA A 26 -3.34 -17.08 0.05
N VAL A 27 -4.21 -17.82 -0.64
CA VAL A 27 -3.90 -19.15 -1.19
C VAL A 27 -3.52 -18.98 -2.66
N ASP A 28 -2.31 -19.38 -3.03
CA ASP A 28 -1.87 -19.31 -4.42
C ASP A 28 -2.45 -20.44 -5.28
N ARG A 29 -2.20 -20.41 -6.60
CA ARG A 29 -2.70 -21.41 -7.55
C ARG A 29 -2.20 -22.83 -7.27
N HIS A 30 -1.16 -22.99 -6.46
CA HIS A 30 -0.59 -24.27 -6.05
C HIS A 30 -1.09 -24.72 -4.67
N GLY A 31 -2.08 -24.02 -4.09
CA GLY A 31 -2.64 -24.33 -2.78
C GLY A 31 -1.77 -23.90 -1.61
N GLN A 32 -0.70 -23.13 -1.83
CA GLN A 32 0.18 -22.67 -0.76
C GLN A 32 -0.40 -21.41 -0.10
N ARG A 33 -0.48 -21.42 1.23
CA ARG A 33 -0.88 -20.26 2.03
C ARG A 33 0.33 -19.35 2.21
N ARG A 34 0.21 -18.10 1.76
CA ARG A 34 1.26 -17.08 1.85
C ARG A 34 0.76 -15.90 2.64
N ALA A 35 1.62 -15.30 3.46
CA ALA A 35 1.29 -14.05 4.12
C ALA A 35 1.10 -12.92 3.09
N VAL A 36 0.27 -11.93 3.41
CA VAL A 36 0.14 -10.71 2.61
C VAL A 36 0.68 -9.55 3.43
N GLU A 37 1.59 -8.79 2.85
CA GLU A 37 2.09 -7.54 3.41
C GLU A 37 1.65 -6.37 2.53
N MET A 38 1.32 -5.26 3.18
CA MET A 38 0.92 -4.02 2.50
C MET A 38 2.09 -3.05 2.50
N GLU A 39 2.34 -2.39 1.38
CA GLU A 39 3.42 -1.39 1.24
C GLU A 39 2.95 -0.17 0.44
N PHE A 40 3.60 0.98 0.65
CA PHE A 40 3.31 2.19 -0.13
C PHE A 40 4.27 2.32 -1.31
N VAL A 41 3.75 2.75 -2.47
CA VAL A 41 4.57 3.20 -3.61
C VAL A 41 4.41 4.71 -3.78
N ARG A 42 5.42 5.34 -4.40
CA ARG A 42 5.37 6.76 -4.76
C ARG A 42 4.13 7.05 -5.62
N SER A 43 3.44 8.14 -5.28
CA SER A 43 2.31 8.71 -6.03
C SER A 43 2.45 10.24 -6.06
N GLU A 44 1.47 10.96 -6.60
CA GLU A 44 1.47 12.43 -6.54
C GLU A 44 1.17 12.95 -5.12
N PHE A 45 0.83 12.08 -4.17
CA PHE A 45 0.76 12.44 -2.77
C PHE A 45 2.17 12.62 -2.17
N ASP A 46 2.47 13.83 -1.74
CA ASP A 46 3.76 14.26 -1.19
C ASP A 46 3.70 14.62 0.31
N GLY A 47 2.59 14.31 0.97
CA GLY A 47 2.42 14.46 2.41
C GLY A 47 2.97 13.28 3.21
N ILE A 48 2.84 13.38 4.53
CA ILE A 48 3.24 12.30 5.44
C ILE A 48 2.30 11.10 5.36
N LEU A 49 2.85 9.89 5.39
CA LEU A 49 2.11 8.63 5.37
C LEU A 49 2.08 7.98 6.76
N PRO A 50 1.04 7.16 7.06
CA PRO A 50 1.04 6.32 8.24
C PRO A 50 2.23 5.36 8.26
N ALA A 51 2.74 5.07 9.46
CA ALA A 51 3.69 3.98 9.65
C ALA A 51 3.00 2.62 9.70
N HIS A 52 3.77 1.57 9.39
CA HIS A 52 3.32 0.20 9.54
C HIS A 52 3.04 -0.15 11.01
N PHE A 53 2.01 -0.96 11.22
CA PHE A 53 1.75 -1.56 12.52
C PHE A 53 2.88 -2.53 12.89
N ALA A 54 3.20 -2.59 14.19
CA ALA A 54 4.17 -3.56 14.68
C ALA A 54 3.65 -4.99 14.46
N PRO A 55 4.43 -5.88 13.80
CA PRO A 55 4.01 -7.26 13.57
C PRO A 55 3.67 -7.97 14.89
N GLY A 56 2.51 -8.63 14.93
CA GLY A 56 2.07 -9.39 16.10
C GLY A 56 1.61 -8.54 17.30
N ALA A 57 1.55 -7.21 17.18
CA ALA A 57 1.03 -6.35 18.23
C ALA A 57 -0.49 -6.50 18.40
N THR A 58 -0.96 -6.59 19.64
CA THR A 58 -2.37 -6.49 19.99
C THR A 58 -2.90 -5.08 19.69
N LEU A 59 -4.22 -4.92 19.60
CA LEU A 59 -4.84 -3.59 19.39
C LEU A 59 -4.39 -2.56 20.43
N GLY A 60 -4.24 -2.97 21.69
CA GLY A 60 -3.80 -2.08 22.77
C GLY A 60 -2.33 -1.69 22.64
N GLU A 61 -1.47 -2.59 22.14
CA GLU A 61 -0.05 -2.28 21.87
C GLU A 61 0.08 -1.36 20.67
N SER A 62 -0.66 -1.63 19.58
CA SER A 62 -0.69 -0.79 18.38
C SER A 62 -1.12 0.65 18.67
N ALA A 63 -2.08 0.85 19.59
CA ALA A 63 -2.53 2.19 19.99
C ALA A 63 -1.54 2.95 20.90
N ARG A 64 -0.55 2.27 21.46
CA ARG A 64 0.45 2.86 22.40
C ARG A 64 1.86 2.91 21.80
N HIS A 65 2.09 2.22 20.70
CA HIS A 65 3.39 2.17 20.05
C HIS A 65 3.68 3.49 19.34
N SER A 66 4.86 4.07 19.59
CA SER A 66 5.35 5.17 18.76
C SER A 66 5.72 4.60 17.38
N PRO A 67 5.30 5.23 16.28
CA PRO A 67 5.62 4.80 14.93
C PRO A 67 7.11 4.48 14.75
N THR A 68 7.41 3.37 14.07
CA THR A 68 8.78 3.08 13.65
C THR A 68 9.18 4.05 12.53
N GLY A 69 10.44 4.49 12.53
CA GLY A 69 10.97 5.43 11.54
C GLY A 69 10.84 6.90 11.95
N ARG A 70 11.17 7.80 11.02
CA ARG A 70 11.02 9.24 11.25
C ARG A 70 9.57 9.63 10.99
N ILE A 71 9.10 10.62 11.74
CA ILE A 71 7.88 11.38 11.46
C ILE A 71 8.30 12.84 11.56
N ASN A 72 8.35 13.52 10.43
CA ASN A 72 8.72 14.93 10.36
C ASN A 72 7.56 15.84 10.78
N ASP A 73 7.91 16.98 11.36
CA ASP A 73 6.99 18.02 11.85
C ASP A 73 6.46 18.94 10.73
N ALA A 74 6.86 18.71 9.48
CA ALA A 74 6.47 19.49 8.32
C ALA A 74 5.36 18.84 7.48
N ASN A 75 4.83 17.68 7.90
CA ASN A 75 3.86 16.86 7.16
C ASN A 75 4.31 16.52 5.73
N ARG A 76 5.61 16.37 5.50
CA ARG A 76 6.17 16.04 4.18
C ARG A 76 6.34 14.54 4.01
N ALA A 77 6.39 14.09 2.76
CA ALA A 77 6.70 12.71 2.40
C ALA A 77 8.04 12.26 2.98
N GLU A 78 8.05 11.04 3.50
CA GLU A 78 9.21 10.40 4.11
C GLU A 78 9.63 9.23 3.23
N MET A 79 10.85 9.29 2.71
CA MET A 79 11.30 8.37 1.65
C MET A 79 11.45 6.92 2.10
N ASP A 80 11.60 6.70 3.41
CA ASP A 80 11.62 5.38 4.04
C ASP A 80 10.24 4.73 4.13
N ARG A 81 9.16 5.43 3.76
CA ARG A 81 7.79 4.87 3.69
C ARG A 81 7.49 4.17 2.37
N PHE A 82 8.30 4.38 1.34
CA PHE A 82 8.00 3.90 -0.01
C PHE A 82 8.91 2.75 -0.43
N VAL A 83 8.33 1.80 -1.17
CA VAL A 83 9.05 0.74 -1.87
C VAL A 83 9.03 0.98 -3.38
N PRO A 84 9.99 0.44 -4.15
CA PRO A 84 9.92 0.46 -5.61
C PRO A 84 8.68 -0.31 -6.10
N VAL A 85 8.01 0.17 -7.15
CA VAL A 85 6.79 -0.47 -7.68
C VAL A 85 7.08 -1.86 -8.24
N GLU A 86 8.29 -2.09 -8.74
CA GLU A 86 8.79 -3.38 -9.22
C GLU A 86 8.94 -4.38 -8.08
N SER A 87 8.98 -3.90 -6.85
CA SER A 87 8.93 -4.76 -5.67
C SER A 87 7.50 -5.15 -5.30
N CYS A 88 6.45 -4.85 -6.06
CA CYS A 88 5.07 -5.22 -5.71
C CYS A 88 4.60 -6.45 -6.49
N ASP A 89 3.85 -7.38 -5.88
CA ASP A 89 3.20 -8.49 -6.62
C ASP A 89 1.86 -8.00 -7.18
N PHE A 90 1.20 -7.12 -6.42
CA PHE A 90 -0.06 -6.49 -6.79
C PHE A 90 -0.02 -5.00 -6.46
N LEU A 91 -0.75 -4.20 -7.24
CA LEU A 91 -0.98 -2.79 -7.00
C LEU A 91 -2.49 -2.51 -7.01
N ILE A 92 -2.99 -1.91 -5.93
CA ILE A 92 -4.32 -1.29 -5.93
C ILE A 92 -4.15 0.15 -6.42
N HIS A 93 -4.82 0.47 -7.53
CA HIS A 93 -4.71 1.76 -8.19
C HIS A 93 -6.10 2.35 -8.42
N LEU A 94 -6.24 3.64 -8.13
CA LEU A 94 -7.45 4.41 -8.44
C LEU A 94 -7.29 5.10 -9.79
N GLU A 95 -8.20 4.82 -10.72
CA GLU A 95 -8.26 5.42 -12.05
C GLU A 95 -8.98 6.79 -11.98
N ALA A 96 -8.47 7.70 -11.16
CA ALA A 96 -9.07 9.02 -10.95
C ALA A 96 -8.05 10.15 -11.10
N GLY A 97 -8.50 11.30 -11.58
CA GLY A 97 -7.69 12.51 -11.70
C GLY A 97 -6.84 12.59 -12.96
N GLN A 98 -5.83 13.46 -12.93
CA GLN A 98 -4.93 13.71 -14.04
C GLN A 98 -3.86 12.63 -14.12
N LYS A 99 -3.62 12.11 -15.32
CA LYS A 99 -2.53 11.16 -15.58
C LYS A 99 -1.18 11.83 -15.37
N THR A 100 -0.32 11.22 -14.58
CA THR A 100 1.08 11.64 -14.40
C THR A 100 2.04 10.47 -14.64
N GLU A 101 3.34 10.69 -14.41
CA GLU A 101 4.35 9.65 -14.43
C GLU A 101 4.17 8.67 -13.26
N LEU A 102 3.81 9.17 -12.06
CA LEU A 102 3.59 8.36 -10.87
C LEU A 102 2.18 7.76 -10.78
N GLU A 103 1.21 8.36 -11.46
CA GLU A 103 -0.18 7.90 -11.54
C GLU A 103 -0.63 7.70 -12.99
N PRO A 104 -0.06 6.71 -13.71
CA PRO A 104 -0.47 6.40 -15.07
C PRO A 104 -1.83 5.67 -15.07
N LYS A 105 -2.62 5.84 -16.14
CA LYS A 105 -3.80 5.00 -16.37
C LYS A 105 -3.39 3.55 -16.65
N LEU A 106 -3.84 2.61 -15.82
CA LEU A 106 -3.52 1.20 -15.91
C LEU A 106 -4.63 0.39 -16.59
N ARG A 107 -5.90 0.78 -16.40
CA ARG A 107 -7.07 0.16 -17.02
C ARG A 107 -8.04 1.21 -17.56
N LYS A 108 -8.79 0.83 -18.60
CA LYS A 108 -9.83 1.67 -19.19
C LYS A 108 -11.20 1.29 -18.63
N ASN A 109 -12.08 2.28 -18.46
CA ASN A 109 -13.49 2.11 -18.08
C ASN A 109 -13.72 1.45 -16.71
N VAL A 110 -12.82 1.67 -15.75
CA VAL A 110 -12.99 1.29 -14.34
C VAL A 110 -12.58 2.47 -13.46
N GLU A 111 -13.14 2.55 -12.25
CA GLU A 111 -12.77 3.59 -11.27
C GLU A 111 -11.58 3.20 -10.41
N TYR A 112 -11.41 1.91 -10.14
CA TYR A 112 -10.25 1.35 -9.47
C TYR A 112 -9.89 0.00 -10.09
N CYS A 113 -8.64 -0.43 -9.92
CA CYS A 113 -8.21 -1.75 -10.34
C CYS A 113 -7.16 -2.34 -9.41
N VAL A 114 -7.14 -3.68 -9.38
CA VAL A 114 -6.02 -4.44 -8.81
C VAL A 114 -5.24 -5.02 -9.99
N VAL A 115 -3.99 -4.61 -10.12
CA VAL A 115 -3.08 -5.03 -11.19
C VAL A 115 -2.04 -5.96 -10.60
N ARG A 116 -1.74 -7.06 -11.31
CA ARG A 116 -0.61 -7.91 -10.99
C ARG A 116 0.62 -7.36 -11.72
N LEU A 117 1.69 -7.12 -10.99
CA LEU A 117 2.95 -6.59 -11.51
C LEU A 117 3.97 -7.71 -11.79
#